data_AF-A0A7J4EG50-F1
#
_entry.id   AF-A0A7J4EG50-F1
#
_cell.length_a   1.000
_cell.length_b   1.000
_cell.length_c   1.000
_cell.angle_alpha   90.00
_cell.angle_beta   90.00
_cell.angle_gamma   90.00
#
_symmetry.space_group_name_H-M   'P 1'
#
loop_
_entity.id
_entity.type
_entity.pdbx_description
1 polymer ?
#
loop_
_entity_poly.entity_id
_entity_poly.type
_entity_poly.pdbx_seq_one_letter_code
_entity_poly.pdbx_strand_id
1 'polypeptide(L)' 'MKPTGGEAYVFGKNVEDNTLEIKRDVGYIPGDLNLYGYLTGQQFLDYFISLRNQDATLIEELLEIFEVPLDRKIKGYS' A
#
# COMPACT_ATOMS: atom_id res chain seq x y z
N MET A 1 -0.92 4.13 18.10
CA MET A 1 -1.79 5.20 18.63
C MET A 1 -3.06 4.54 19.15
N LYS A 2 -3.65 5.03 20.23
CA LYS A 2 -4.92 4.52 20.76
C LYS A 2 -5.98 5.62 20.67
N PRO A 3 -7.26 5.28 20.41
CA PRO A 3 -8.34 6.26 20.41
C PRO A 3 -8.44 6.93 21.79
N THR A 4 -8.81 8.21 21.80
CA THR A 4 -9.10 8.96 23.03
C THR A 4 -10.53 8.72 23.53
N GLY A 5 -11.41 8.18 22.68
CA GLY A 5 -12.79 7.80 22.97
C GLY A 5 -13.63 7.73 21.68
N GLY A 6 -14.86 7.20 21.79
CA GLY A 6 -15.78 7.03 20.68
C GLY A 6 -15.55 5.74 19.88
N GLU A 7 -16.33 5.56 18.81
CA GLU A 7 -16.28 4.39 17.94
C GLU A 7 -16.02 4.81 16.50
N ALA A 8 -15.36 3.93 15.74
CA ALA A 8 -15.10 4.12 14.33
C ALA A 8 -15.43 2.83 13.57
N TYR A 9 -15.98 3.00 12.37
CA TYR A 9 -16.42 1.90 11.52
C TYR A 9 -15.85 2.07 10.11
N VAL A 10 -15.27 1.01 9.55
CA VAL A 10 -14.76 0.95 8.17
C VAL A 10 -15.44 -0.21 7.46
N PHE A 11 -16.10 0.05 6.34
CA PHE A 11 -16.95 -0.94 5.66
C PHE A 11 -17.97 -1.62 6.60
N GLY A 12 -18.50 -0.86 7.57
CA GLY A 12 -19.44 -1.37 8.59
C GLY A 12 -18.80 -2.19 9.72
N LYS A 13 -17.48 -2.42 9.70
CA LYS A 13 -16.74 -3.17 10.72
C LYS A 13 -16.19 -2.22 11.79
N ASN A 14 -16.39 -2.52 13.07
CA ASN A 14 -15.80 -1.76 14.16
C ASN A 14 -14.26 -1.87 14.10
N VAL A 15 -13.56 -0.74 14.18
CA VAL A 15 -12.11 -0.66 14.02
C VAL A 15 -11.35 -1.35 15.15
N GLU A 16 -11.84 -1.31 16.39
CA GLU A 16 -11.19 -1.97 17.53
C GLU A 16 -11.28 -3.49 17.41
N ASP A 17 -12.46 -4.02 17.07
CA ASP A 17 -12.69 -5.47 17.00
C ASP A 17 -12.12 -6.11 15.72
N ASN A 18 -12.08 -5.37 14.60
CA ASN A 18 -11.79 -5.93 13.28
C ASN A 18 -10.53 -5.33 12.62
N THR A 19 -9.59 -4.82 13.43
CA THR A 19 -8.38 -4.12 12.92
C THR A 19 -7.63 -4.90 11.83
N LEU A 20 -7.43 -6.22 12.00
CA LEU A 20 -6.67 -7.04 11.05
C LEU A 20 -7.39 -7.18 9.71
N GLU A 21 -8.70 -7.40 9.74
CA GLU A 21 -9.52 -7.55 8.54
C GLU A 21 -9.59 -6.22 7.78
N ILE A 22 -9.86 -5.12 8.48
CA ILE A 22 -9.87 -3.79 7.89
C ILE A 22 -8.53 -3.48 7.21
N LYS A 23 -7.39 -3.80 7.85
CA LYS A 23 -6.05 -3.57 7.27
C LYS A 23 -5.73 -4.41 6.03
N ARG A 24 -6.47 -5.50 5.78
CA ARG A 24 -6.35 -6.26 4.52
C ARG A 24 -7.04 -5.51 3.38
N ASP A 25 -8.16 -4.86 3.69
CA ASP A 25 -9.01 -4.19 2.71
C ASP A 25 -8.61 -2.72 2.46
N VAL A 26 -7.76 -2.13 3.31
CA VAL A 26 -7.30 -0.74 3.17
C VAL A 26 -5.79 -0.61 2.90
N GLY A 27 -5.46 0.35 2.06
CA GLY A 27 -4.09 0.83 1.83
C GLY A 27 -3.83 2.16 2.53
N TYR A 28 -2.62 2.36 3.05
CA TYR A 28 -2.16 3.64 3.56
C TYR A 28 -0.99 4.12 2.71
N ILE A 29 -1.09 5.32 2.17
CA ILE A 29 -0.02 5.98 1.43
C ILE A 29 0.60 7.02 2.36
N PRO A 30 1.83 6.80 2.86
CA PRO A 30 2.49 7.78 3.71
C PRO A 30 2.83 9.04 2.91
N GLY A 31 2.67 10.20 3.53
CA GLY A 31 3.04 11.49 2.91
C GLY A 31 4.55 11.65 2.70
N ASP A 32 5.37 10.89 3.41
CA ASP A 32 6.82 10.81 3.20
C ASP A 32 7.25 9.36 2.86
N LEU A 33 7.68 9.16 1.61
CA LEU A 33 8.17 7.88 1.08
C LEU A 33 9.71 7.73 1.18
N ASN A 34 10.41 8.65 1.87
CA ASN A 34 11.87 8.73 1.91
C ASN A 34 12.58 7.41 2.28
N LEU A 35 11.90 6.50 3.00
CA LEU A 35 12.44 5.18 3.37
C LEU A 35 12.81 4.31 2.15
N TYR A 36 12.22 4.54 0.98
CA TYR A 36 12.37 3.66 -0.19
C TYR A 36 12.92 4.35 -1.43
N GLY A 37 13.35 5.61 -1.33
CA GLY A 37 13.76 6.42 -2.48
C GLY A 37 14.91 5.85 -3.31
N TYR A 38 15.71 4.93 -2.74
CA TYR A 38 16.82 4.27 -3.43
C TYR A 38 16.43 3.03 -4.25
N LEU A 39 15.25 2.46 -3.99
CA LEU A 39 14.70 1.32 -4.73
C LEU A 39 14.16 1.77 -6.09
N THR A 40 14.23 0.90 -7.08
CA THR A 40 13.47 1.08 -8.32
C THR A 40 11.98 0.82 -8.10
N GLY A 41 11.13 1.28 -9.02
CA GLY A 41 9.70 0.95 -9.02
C GLY A 41 9.45 -0.56 -8.95
N GLN A 42 10.21 -1.34 -9.72
CA GLN A 42 10.13 -2.81 -9.69
C GLN A 42 10.48 -3.37 -8.31
N GLN A 43 11.61 -2.98 -7.73
CA GLN A 43 12.06 -3.47 -6.43
C GLN A 43 11.08 -3.09 -5.30
N PHE A 44 10.48 -1.91 -5.42
CA PHE A 44 9.45 -1.45 -4.50
C PHE A 44 8.18 -2.33 -4.61
N LEU A 45 7.70 -2.60 -5.82
CA LEU A 45 6.54 -3.47 -6.04
C LEU A 45 6.81 -4.90 -5.55
N ASP A 46 7.94 -5.49 -5.91
CA ASP A 46 8.32 -6.87 -5.50
C ASP A 46 8.31 -7.01 -3.98
N TYR A 47 8.84 -5.99 -3.27
CA TYR A 47 8.83 -5.95 -1.81
C TYR A 47 7.40 -6.00 -1.25
N PHE A 48 6.50 -5.15 -1.72
CA PHE A 48 5.12 -5.09 -1.22
C PHE A 48 4.27 -6.29 -1.64
N ILE A 49 4.49 -6.86 -2.83
CA ILE A 49 3.84 -8.09 -3.28
C ILE A 49 4.21 -9.24 -2.35
N SER A 50 5.50 -9.38 -2.01
CA SER A 50 5.97 -10.44 -1.09
C SER A 50 5.39 -10.32 0.32
N LEU A 51 5.16 -9.08 0.79
CA LEU A 51 4.59 -8.83 2.12
C LEU A 51 3.09 -9.09 2.19
N ARG A 52 2.36 -8.77 1.12
CA ARG A 52 0.89 -8.85 1.11
C ARG A 52 0.34 -10.11 0.44
N ASN A 53 1.20 -10.95 -0.13
CA ASN A 53 0.83 -12.16 -0.89
C ASN A 53 -0.28 -11.87 -1.91
N GLN A 54 -0.10 -10.78 -2.66
CA GLN A 54 -1.09 -10.24 -3.61
C GLN A 54 -1.08 -11.01 -4.92
N ASP A 55 -2.21 -10.98 -5.62
CA ASP A 55 -2.37 -11.59 -6.94
C ASP A 55 -1.52 -10.83 -7.98
N ALA A 56 -0.71 -11.56 -8.73
CA ALA A 56 0.12 -11.01 -9.81
C ALA A 56 -0.74 -10.38 -10.92
N THR A 57 -1.93 -10.92 -11.16
CA THR A 57 -2.87 -10.47 -12.20
C THR A 57 -3.29 -9.02 -11.97
N LEU A 58 -3.62 -8.67 -10.72
CA LEU A 58 -4.02 -7.31 -10.36
C LEU A 58 -2.86 -6.31 -10.58
N ILE A 59 -1.63 -6.72 -10.29
CA ILE A 59 -0.47 -5.85 -10.48
C ILE A 59 -0.25 -5.56 -11.96
N GLU A 60 -0.35 -6.57 -12.82
CA GLU A 60 -0.22 -6.41 -14.27
C GLU A 60 -1.28 -5.45 -14.82
N GLU A 61 -2.55 -5.63 -14.45
CA GLU A 61 -3.64 -4.72 -14.84
C GLU A 61 -3.39 -3.27 -14.42
N LEU A 62 -2.92 -3.05 -13.18
CA LEU A 62 -2.62 -1.70 -12.70
C LEU A 62 -1.44 -1.07 -13.43
N LEU A 63 -0.41 -1.85 -13.79
CA LEU A 63 0.74 -1.35 -14.54
C LEU A 63 0.38 -0.92 -15.96
N GLU A 64 -0.58 -1.60 -16.59
CA GLU A 64 -1.15 -1.18 -17.88
C GLU A 64 -1.90 0.16 -17.76
N ILE A 65 -2.62 0.38 -16.66
CA ILE A 65 -3.42 1.61 -16.44
C ILE A 65 -2.52 2.82 -16.15
N PHE A 66 -1.49 2.64 -15.31
CA PHE A 66 -0.72 3.76 -14.76
C PHE A 66 0.57 4.09 -15.51
N GLU A 67 0.98 3.29 -16.50
CA GLU A 67 2.16 3.52 -17.37
C GLU A 67 3.43 3.95 -16.58
N VAL A 68 3.77 3.18 -15.54
CA VAL A 68 4.77 3.58 -14.54
C VAL A 68 6.18 3.13 -14.96
N PRO A 69 7.23 4.00 -14.92
CA PRO A 69 8.59 3.62 -15.31
C PRO A 69 9.31 2.80 -14.23
N LEU A 70 9.18 1.46 -14.27
CA LEU A 70 9.62 0.55 -13.19
C LEU A 70 11.13 0.43 -12.98
N ASP A 71 11.93 0.82 -13.97
CA ASP A 71 13.39 0.82 -13.93
C ASP A 71 13.97 2.05 -13.18
N ARG A 72 13.15 3.09 -12.99
CA ARG A 72 13.57 4.33 -12.32
C ARG A 72 13.51 4.18 -10.80
N LYS A 73 14.43 4.85 -10.09
CA LYS A 73 14.38 4.98 -8.63
C LYS A 73 13.21 5.85 -8.17
N ILE A 74 12.51 5.44 -7.09
CA ILE A 74 11.34 6.13 -6.54
C ILE A 74 11.61 7.62 -6.25
N LYS A 75 12.81 7.98 -5.76
CA LYS A 75 13.18 9.39 -5.52
C LYS A 75 13.15 10.29 -6.76
N GLY A 76 13.12 9.69 -7.96
CA GLY A 76 13.08 10.41 -9.23
C GLY A 76 11.65 10.69 -9.72
N TYR A 77 10.63 10.07 -9.15
CA TYR A 77 9.26 10.26 -9.60
C TYR A 77 8.82 11.68 -9.25
N SER A 78 8.03 12.29 -10.14
CA SER A 78 7.58 13.69 -10.06
C SER A 78 6.07 13.74 -10.15
#